data_AF-J1JUV9-F1
#
_entry.id   AF-J1JUV9-F1
#
_cell.length_a   1.000
_cell.length_b   1.000
_cell.length_c   1.000
_cell.angle_alpha   90.00
_cell.angle_beta   90.00
_cell.angle_gamma   90.00
#
_symmetry.space_group_name_H-M   'P 1'
#
loop_
_entity.id
_entity.type
_entity.pdbx_description
1 polymer ?
#
loop_
_entity_poly.entity_id
_entity_poly.type
_entity_poly.pdbx_seq_one_letter_code
_entity_poly.pdbx_strand_id
1 'polypeptide(L)'
;MQEQKPDQAIRLTEARIAKGFKSARAAAQYYGWPYYTYVQHEQGVRGINKAASRYAKAFNVSIGWLLTGEGQGIKTKSTTTLSDRELQEEIFNALKDISPEKKQWLLRLLDTLKDEE
;
A
#
# COMPACT_ATOMS: atom_id res chain seq x y z
N MET A 1 -1.56 22.13 19.93
CA MET A 1 -2.59 21.13 19.63
C MET A 1 -2.23 20.48 18.32
N GLN A 2 -1.83 19.20 18.31
CA GLN A 2 -1.70 18.46 17.05
C GLN A 2 -3.12 18.10 16.59
N GLU A 3 -3.61 18.77 15.55
CA GLU A 3 -4.89 18.42 14.93
C GLU A 3 -4.78 16.99 14.37
N GLN A 4 -5.66 16.11 14.83
CA GLN A 4 -5.73 14.75 14.32
C GLN A 4 -6.20 14.80 12.86
N LYS A 5 -5.37 14.26 11.97
CA LYS A 5 -5.67 14.23 10.53
C LYS A 5 -6.87 13.30 10.29
N PRO A 6 -7.92 13.73 9.58
CA PRO A 6 -9.08 12.90 9.29
C PRO A 6 -8.71 11.61 8.57
N ASP A 7 -9.35 10.49 8.91
CA ASP A 7 -9.03 9.16 8.36
C ASP A 7 -9.08 9.12 6.82
N GLN A 8 -10.05 9.81 6.21
CA GLN A 8 -10.16 9.94 4.75
C GLN A 8 -8.91 10.58 4.12
N ALA A 9 -8.28 11.54 4.80
CA ALA A 9 -7.06 12.19 4.34
C ALA A 9 -5.84 11.28 4.53
N ILE A 10 -5.83 10.45 5.58
CA ILE A 10 -4.83 9.39 5.78
C ILE A 10 -4.92 8.38 4.63
N ARG A 11 -6.10 7.80 4.39
CA ARG A 11 -6.35 6.85 3.29
C ARG A 11 -6.00 7.40 1.91
N LEU A 12 -6.28 8.69 1.65
CA LEU A 12 -5.87 9.34 0.41
C LEU A 12 -4.35 9.37 0.24
N THR A 13 -3.63 9.64 1.35
CA THR A 13 -2.16 9.66 1.37
C THR A 13 -1.60 8.26 1.11
N GLU A 14 -2.17 7.25 1.76
CA GLU A 14 -1.79 5.85 1.57
C GLU A 14 -2.01 5.42 0.11
N ALA A 15 -3.16 5.78 -0.47
CA ALA A 15 -3.50 5.42 -1.84
C ALA A 15 -2.52 6.02 -2.86
N ARG A 16 -2.07 7.27 -2.61
CA ARG A 16 -1.01 7.89 -3.39
C ARG A 16 0.31 7.14 -3.30
N ILE A 17 0.74 6.81 -2.07
CA ILE A 17 2.02 6.13 -1.82
C ILE A 17 2.00 4.75 -2.49
N ALA A 18 0.93 4.00 -2.33
CA ALA A 18 0.78 2.67 -2.92
C ALA A 18 0.78 2.68 -4.45
N LYS A 19 0.31 3.78 -5.06
CA LYS A 19 0.41 4.00 -6.51
C LYS A 19 1.83 4.37 -6.97
N GLY A 20 2.76 4.60 -6.04
CA GLY A 20 4.18 4.85 -6.31
C GLY A 20 4.58 6.33 -6.36
N PHE A 21 3.70 7.26 -5.98
CA PHE A 21 4.03 8.68 -6.02
C PHE A 21 4.74 9.12 -4.73
N LYS A 22 5.98 9.58 -4.89
CA LYS A 22 6.82 10.08 -3.79
C LYS A 22 6.31 11.38 -3.16
N SER A 23 5.49 12.16 -3.88
CA SER A 23 4.95 13.43 -3.37
C SER A 23 3.56 13.73 -3.90
N ALA A 24 2.81 14.55 -3.16
CA ALA A 24 1.50 15.05 -3.59
C ALA A 24 1.60 15.87 -4.89
N ARG A 25 2.73 16.59 -5.08
CA ARG A 25 3.01 17.35 -6.30
C ARG A 25 3.14 16.44 -7.52
N ALA A 26 3.86 15.33 -7.37
CA ALA A 26 4.03 14.36 -8.46
C ALA A 26 2.68 13.74 -8.87
N ALA A 27 1.85 13.35 -7.90
CA ALA A 27 0.52 12.82 -8.18
C ALA A 27 -0.39 13.86 -8.85
N ALA A 28 -0.40 15.09 -8.33
CA ALA A 28 -1.21 16.18 -8.88
C ALA A 28 -0.81 16.51 -10.32
N GLN A 29 0.48 16.57 -10.63
CA GLN A 29 0.97 16.79 -12.00
C GLN A 29 0.59 15.63 -12.92
N TYR A 30 0.79 14.38 -12.48
CA TYR A 30 0.49 13.20 -13.29
C TYR A 30 -1.01 13.09 -13.66
N TYR A 31 -1.91 13.36 -12.70
CA TYR A 31 -3.35 13.29 -12.93
C TYR A 31 -3.99 14.62 -13.37
N GLY A 32 -3.20 15.67 -13.57
CA GLY A 32 -3.70 16.99 -13.97
C GLY A 32 -4.59 17.67 -12.92
N TRP A 33 -4.36 17.42 -11.62
CA TRP A 33 -5.10 18.05 -10.54
C TRP A 33 -4.45 19.36 -10.07
N PRO A 34 -5.25 20.34 -9.60
CA PRO A 34 -4.70 21.52 -8.93
C PRO A 34 -3.94 21.09 -7.66
N TYR A 35 -2.64 21.38 -7.62
CA TYR A 35 -1.75 20.95 -6.52
C TYR A 35 -2.25 21.39 -5.15
N TYR A 36 -2.58 22.68 -4.99
CA TYR A 36 -3.02 23.24 -3.71
C TYR A 36 -4.34 22.63 -3.22
N THR A 37 -5.25 22.30 -4.14
CA THR A 37 -6.50 21.59 -3.78
C THR A 37 -6.20 20.18 -3.33
N TYR A 38 -5.36 19.46 -4.07
CA TYR A 38 -5.01 18.08 -3.74
C TYR A 38 -4.27 17.96 -2.41
N VAL A 39 -3.28 18.83 -2.15
CA VAL A 39 -2.51 18.78 -0.90
C VAL A 39 -3.38 19.15 0.31
N GLN A 40 -4.34 20.07 0.19
CA GLN A 40 -5.28 20.37 1.27
C GLN A 40 -6.21 19.21 1.61
N HIS A 41 -6.58 18.39 0.61
CA HIS A 41 -7.31 17.14 0.82
C HIS A 41 -6.44 16.09 1.51
N GLU A 42 -5.18 15.92 1.10
CA GLU A 42 -4.25 15.03 1.81
C GLU A 42 -3.91 15.53 3.21
N GLN A 43 -3.90 16.83 3.46
CA GLN A 43 -3.65 17.38 4.80
C GLN A 43 -4.88 17.33 5.71
N GLY A 44 -6.07 17.11 5.14
CA GLY A 44 -7.33 17.12 5.88
C GLY A 44 -7.88 18.52 6.18
N VAL A 45 -7.27 19.57 5.63
CA VAL A 45 -7.74 20.97 5.74
C VAL A 45 -9.12 21.12 5.11
N ARG A 46 -9.41 20.35 4.05
CA ARG A 46 -10.71 20.30 3.38
C ARG A 46 -11.16 18.86 3.24
N GLY A 47 -12.47 18.64 3.43
CA GLY A 47 -13.09 17.34 3.19
C GLY A 47 -13.03 16.92 1.72
N ILE A 48 -12.88 15.61 1.47
CA ILE A 48 -12.62 15.09 0.12
C ILE A 48 -13.89 14.64 -0.62
N ASN A 49 -15.07 14.71 -0.01
CA ASN A 49 -16.34 14.17 -0.51
C ASN A 49 -16.59 14.47 -2.01
N LYS A 50 -16.46 15.73 -2.44
CA LYS A 50 -16.68 16.14 -3.84
C LYS A 50 -15.61 15.60 -4.81
N ALA A 51 -14.42 15.29 -4.31
CA ALA A 51 -13.29 14.81 -5.10
C ALA A 51 -13.05 13.29 -4.96
N ALA A 52 -13.78 12.61 -4.06
CA ALA A 52 -13.54 11.22 -3.68
C ALA A 52 -13.64 10.27 -4.88
N SER A 53 -14.68 10.42 -5.71
CA SER A 53 -14.84 9.61 -6.94
C SER A 53 -13.63 9.72 -7.88
N ARG A 54 -13.10 10.93 -8.06
CA ARG A 54 -11.93 11.19 -8.91
C ARG A 54 -10.68 10.52 -8.36
N TYR A 55 -10.44 10.63 -7.06
CA TYR A 55 -9.27 10.04 -6.41
C TYR A 55 -9.34 8.51 -6.36
N ALA A 56 -10.52 7.98 -6.02
CA ALA A 56 -10.79 6.55 -6.02
C ALA A 56 -10.48 5.92 -7.38
N LYS A 57 -10.97 6.53 -8.47
CA LYS A 57 -10.68 6.06 -9.84
C LYS A 57 -9.19 6.11 -10.18
N ALA A 58 -8.50 7.19 -9.83
CA ALA A 58 -7.07 7.36 -10.14
C ALA A 58 -6.19 6.37 -9.39
N PHE A 59 -6.47 6.14 -8.10
CA PHE A 59 -5.71 5.22 -7.27
C PHE A 59 -6.21 3.77 -7.32
N ASN A 60 -7.26 3.50 -8.09
CA ASN A 60 -7.86 2.18 -8.25
C ASN A 60 -8.29 1.57 -6.89
N VAL A 61 -9.00 2.38 -6.10
CA VAL A 61 -9.66 2.00 -4.85
C VAL A 61 -11.14 2.35 -4.94
N SER A 62 -11.96 1.81 -4.06
CA SER A 62 -13.37 2.15 -3.98
C SER A 62 -13.59 3.49 -3.26
N ILE A 63 -14.70 4.15 -3.58
CA ILE A 63 -15.10 5.41 -2.93
C ILE A 63 -15.43 5.17 -1.46
N GLY A 64 -16.13 4.07 -1.16
CA GLY A 64 -16.41 3.63 0.21
C GLY A 64 -15.13 3.48 1.01
N TRP A 65 -14.12 2.83 0.44
CA TRP A 65 -12.87 2.63 1.16
C TRP A 65 -12.20 3.97 1.45
N LEU A 66 -12.18 4.88 0.48
CA LEU A 66 -11.56 6.17 0.67
C LEU A 66 -12.28 7.02 1.74
N LEU A 67 -13.62 7.00 1.78
CA LEU A 67 -14.42 7.83 2.69
C LEU A 67 -14.65 7.19 4.06
N THR A 68 -15.07 5.93 4.12
CA THR A 68 -15.48 5.21 5.34
C THR A 68 -14.52 4.07 5.72
N GLY A 69 -13.68 3.61 4.79
CA GLY A 69 -12.81 2.44 4.97
C GLY A 69 -13.43 1.13 4.47
N GLU A 70 -14.65 1.16 3.94
CA GLU A 70 -15.38 -0.04 3.52
C GLU A 70 -15.19 -0.37 2.03
N GLY A 71 -14.96 -1.64 1.71
CA GLY A 71 -14.85 -2.12 0.33
C GLY A 71 -13.41 -2.22 -0.18
N GLN A 72 -13.25 -2.16 -1.50
CA GLN A 72 -11.93 -2.37 -2.13
C GLN A 72 -10.97 -1.24 -1.78
N GLY A 73 -9.94 -1.57 -1.00
CA GLY A 73 -8.88 -0.64 -0.64
C GLY A 73 -7.64 -0.74 -1.51
N ILE A 74 -6.55 -0.19 -1.00
CA ILE A 74 -5.24 -0.28 -1.61
C ILE A 74 -4.86 -1.75 -1.74
N LYS A 75 -4.48 -2.17 -2.95
CA LYS A 75 -3.78 -3.43 -3.14
C LYS A 75 -2.37 -3.25 -2.61
N THR A 76 -2.17 -3.47 -1.32
CA THR A 76 -0.83 -3.69 -0.78
C THR A 76 -0.23 -4.77 -1.65
N LYS A 77 0.98 -4.56 -2.15
CA LYS A 77 1.72 -5.63 -2.81
C LYS A 77 2.03 -6.70 -1.76
N SER A 78 1.04 -7.50 -1.37
CA SER A 78 1.27 -8.93 -1.23
C SER A 78 1.77 -9.35 -2.61
N THR A 79 3.08 -9.47 -2.67
CA THR A 79 3.91 -10.13 -3.66
C THR A 79 3.09 -11.09 -4.50
N THR A 80 2.64 -10.65 -5.68
CA THR A 80 1.97 -11.47 -6.70
C THR A 80 0.68 -12.15 -6.20
N THR A 81 -0.36 -12.17 -7.03
CA THR A 81 -1.54 -13.02 -6.81
C THR A 81 -1.17 -14.48 -7.10
N LEU A 82 -0.18 -14.99 -6.39
CA LEU A 82 0.11 -16.41 -6.30
C LEU A 82 -0.67 -16.88 -5.07
N SER A 83 -1.55 -17.84 -5.26
CA SER A 83 -2.13 -18.59 -4.15
C SER A 83 -1.02 -19.06 -3.21
N ASP A 84 -1.33 -19.26 -1.92
CA ASP A 84 -0.36 -19.77 -0.94
C ASP A 84 0.40 -21.00 -1.45
N ARG A 85 -0.28 -21.80 -2.29
CA ARG A 85 0.27 -22.96 -2.98
C ARG A 85 1.32 -22.60 -4.04
N GLU A 86 1.09 -21.59 -4.85
CA GLU A 86 2.04 -21.17 -5.88
C GLU A 86 3.28 -20.49 -5.27
N LEU A 87 3.10 -19.74 -4.18
CA LEU A 87 4.23 -19.21 -3.40
C LEU A 87 5.08 -20.34 -2.78
N GLN A 88 4.42 -21.38 -2.25
CA GLN A 88 5.10 -22.57 -1.75
C GLN A 88 5.93 -23.26 -2.84
N GLU A 89 5.36 -23.44 -4.03
CA GLU A 89 6.05 -24.09 -5.15
C GLU A 89 7.24 -23.26 -5.66
N GLU A 90 7.11 -21.93 -5.75
CA GLU A 90 8.21 -21.05 -6.18
C GLU A 90 9.38 -21.10 -5.17
N ILE A 91 9.08 -20.96 -3.88
CA ILE A 91 10.07 -21.04 -2.82
C ILE A 91 10.71 -22.43 -2.80
N PHE A 92 9.92 -23.50 -2.91
CA PHE A 92 10.42 -24.87 -2.93
C PHE A 92 11.38 -25.11 -4.10
N ASN A 93 11.02 -24.67 -5.31
CA ASN A 93 11.86 -24.78 -6.49
C ASN A 93 13.16 -23.97 -6.34
N ALA A 94 13.09 -22.76 -5.78
CA ALA A 94 14.28 -21.95 -5.50
C ALA A 94 15.20 -22.59 -4.45
N LEU A 95 14.62 -23.29 -3.46
CA LEU A 95 15.38 -23.98 -2.42
C LEU A 95 15.92 -25.35 -2.88
N LYS A 96 15.37 -25.96 -3.94
CA LYS A 96 15.75 -27.30 -4.41
C LYS A 96 17.26 -27.40 -4.69
N ASP A 97 17.81 -26.40 -5.37
CA ASP A 97 19.20 -26.38 -5.83
C ASP A 97 20.19 -25.77 -4.82
N ILE A 98 19.70 -25.37 -3.63
CA ILE A 98 20.58 -24.85 -2.58
C ILE A 98 21.32 -25.99 -1.88
N SER A 99 22.62 -25.76 -1.66
CA SER A 99 23.52 -26.67 -0.95
C SER A 99 23.08 -26.92 0.50
N PRO A 100 23.30 -28.14 1.07
CA PRO A 100 22.84 -28.49 2.41
C PRO A 100 23.27 -27.53 3.52
N GLU A 101 24.49 -26.97 3.46
CA GLU A 101 24.98 -26.03 4.46
C GLU A 101 24.23 -24.70 4.45
N LYS A 102 23.84 -24.21 3.26
CA LYS A 102 23.06 -22.98 3.12
C LYS A 102 21.61 -23.20 3.55
N LYS A 103 21.04 -24.38 3.30
CA LYS A 103 19.72 -24.78 3.82
C LYS A 103 19.73 -24.78 5.35
N GLN A 104 20.75 -25.36 5.96
CA GLN A 104 20.86 -25.42 7.41
C GLN A 104 21.06 -24.03 8.04
N TRP A 105 21.82 -23.15 7.37
CA TRP A 105 21.94 -21.76 7.78
C TRP A 105 20.59 -21.01 7.69
N LEU A 106 19.85 -21.18 6.60
CA LEU A 106 18.52 -20.57 6.41
C LEU A 106 17.51 -21.02 7.48
N LEU A 107 17.51 -22.31 7.82
CA LEU A 107 16.63 -22.84 8.86
C LEU A 107 16.91 -22.21 10.23
N ARG A 108 18.19 -22.04 10.59
CA ARG A 108 18.56 -21.35 11.84
C ARG A 108 18.16 -19.88 11.84
N LEU A 109 18.39 -19.19 10.72
CA LEU A 109 18.00 -17.78 10.58
C LEU A 109 16.49 -17.59 10.76
N LEU A 110 15.68 -18.45 10.16
CA LEU A 110 14.23 -18.39 10.26
C LEU A 110 13.72 -18.69 11.68
N ASP A 111 14.39 -19.57 12.42
CA ASP A 111 14.09 -19.85 13.82
C ASP A 111 14.35 -18.60 14.67
N THR A 112 15.53 -18.00 14.50
CA THR A 112 15.90 -16.75 15.20
C THR A 112 14.93 -15.60 14.94
N LEU A 113 14.40 -15.50 13.71
CA LEU A 113 13.42 -14.47 13.37
C LEU A 113 12.03 -14.71 13.99
N LYS A 114 11.68 -15.96 14.31
CA LYS A 114 10.41 -16.29 14.98
C LYS A 114 10.46 -16.05 16.49
N ASP A 115 11.66 -16.05 17.06
CA ASP A 115 11.88 -15.78 18.49
C ASP A 115 11.94 -14.26 18.80
N GLU A 116 11.98 -13.39 17.79
CA GLU A 116 12.02 -11.93 17.95
C GLU A 116 10.63 -11.26 18.03
N GLU A 117 9.55 -12.04 18.11
CA GLU A 117 8.15 -11.59 18.27
C GLU A 117 7.58 -11.97 19.65
#